data_AF-A0A5C1WBD4-F1
#
_entry.id   AF-A0A5C1WBD4-F1
#
_cell.length_a   1.000
_cell.length_b   1.000
_cell.length_c   1.000
_cell.angle_alpha   90.00
_cell.angle_beta   90.00
_cell.angle_gamma   90.00
#
_symmetry.space_group_name_H-M   'P 1'
#
loop_
_entity.id
_entity.type
_entity.pdbx_description
1 polymer ?
#
loop_
_entity_poly.entity_id
_entity_poly.type
_entity_poly.pdbx_seq_one_letter_code
_entity_poly.pdbx_strand_id
1 'polypeptide(L)'
;METMTDNCSAIAYIDTEYKNPLRDRITRIEGWVSSHQPIDSLSVFVNRQQLGHVDTCERPDVPAATNRPHALGWNVFFEPRKHLIGELGSILIEVAVNGSVVQRRYHRYEPRPNSARPAIYFMHIPKTAGSSTRRALQSDPDIYLLEVYHQYPCLHEEQFATFTDGALDDVDIVFGHYMYGLHRHSGRAHRYVSIVRDPVDHAISCYLYMKYVIKDERIVACSSIFDAFANIDDVTFDNYTTRYLAGYADQPKVGPAQFEMALKNVDNDFAFIGTVENYKQSLEAISFYLGKELPHHIDNVTPASDEMAALDKSEVAERLQPRLVHDLKLYQAICQRFPGNYFFQATAQSHAG
;
A
#
# COMPACT_ATOMS: atom_id res chain seq x y z
N MET A 1 -56.83 -1.57 1.52
CA MET A 1 -55.94 -0.54 0.93
C MET A 1 -54.73 -0.47 1.83
N GLU A 2 -53.86 -1.48 1.72
CA GLU A 2 -52.62 -1.56 2.49
C GLU A 2 -51.62 -0.59 1.87
N THR A 3 -51.32 0.47 2.59
CA THR A 3 -50.23 1.38 2.29
C THR A 3 -48.93 0.62 2.47
N MET A 4 -48.36 0.12 1.37
CA MET A 4 -46.94 -0.18 1.29
C MET A 4 -46.21 1.14 1.53
N THR A 5 -45.77 1.37 2.77
CA THR A 5 -44.75 2.36 3.07
C THR A 5 -43.47 1.92 2.36
N ASP A 6 -43.10 2.66 1.32
CA ASP A 6 -41.83 2.55 0.60
C ASP A 6 -40.69 2.76 1.61
N ASN A 7 -40.22 1.66 2.21
CA ASN A 7 -39.39 1.69 3.40
C ASN A 7 -37.89 1.71 3.10
N CYS A 8 -37.48 2.11 1.89
CA CYS A 8 -36.09 2.46 1.65
C CYS A 8 -35.98 3.71 0.80
N SER A 9 -35.87 4.85 1.48
CA SER A 9 -35.67 6.14 0.83
C SER A 9 -34.29 6.28 0.19
N ALA A 10 -33.32 5.40 0.45
CA ALA A 10 -31.95 5.55 -0.02
C ALA A 10 -31.76 5.09 -1.47
N ILE A 11 -30.83 5.73 -2.17
CA ILE A 11 -30.36 5.37 -3.52
C ILE A 11 -28.88 5.05 -3.46
N ALA A 12 -28.39 4.23 -4.40
CA ALA A 12 -26.99 3.89 -4.49
C ALA A 12 -26.52 3.76 -5.93
N TYR A 13 -25.26 4.12 -6.14
CA TYR A 13 -24.50 3.90 -7.35
C TYR A 13 -23.40 2.87 -7.07
N ILE A 14 -23.25 1.93 -7.99
CA ILE A 14 -22.11 1.01 -8.04
C ILE A 14 -21.36 1.41 -9.30
N ASP A 15 -20.09 1.77 -9.16
CA ASP A 15 -19.25 2.12 -10.29
C ASP A 15 -19.02 0.87 -11.15
N THR A 16 -19.29 1.03 -12.44
CA THR A 16 -19.20 -0.02 -13.46
C THR A 16 -18.27 0.38 -14.60
N GLU A 17 -17.70 1.60 -14.58
CA GLU A 17 -17.09 2.21 -15.77
C GLU A 17 -15.79 1.55 -16.23
N TYR A 18 -15.14 0.72 -15.40
CA TYR A 18 -13.78 0.22 -15.72
C TYR A 18 -13.55 -1.29 -15.62
N LYS A 19 -14.53 -2.11 -15.20
CA LYS A 19 -14.29 -3.54 -14.98
C LYS A 19 -15.49 -4.46 -15.28
N ASN A 20 -16.06 -4.39 -16.48
CA ASN A 20 -16.95 -5.46 -16.97
C ASN A 20 -16.41 -6.03 -18.31
N PRO A 21 -15.90 -7.28 -18.33
CA PRO A 21 -15.84 -8.22 -17.21
C PRO A 21 -14.83 -7.82 -16.12
N LEU A 22 -15.10 -8.24 -14.90
CA LEU A 22 -14.12 -8.28 -13.81
C LEU A 22 -13.04 -9.30 -14.20
N ARG A 23 -11.77 -8.91 -14.17
CA ARG A 23 -10.66 -9.80 -14.58
C ARG A 23 -9.69 -10.12 -13.46
N ASP A 24 -9.56 -9.22 -12.52
CA ASP A 24 -8.55 -9.27 -11.47
C ASP A 24 -8.97 -10.25 -10.37
N ARG A 25 -8.04 -11.08 -9.87
CA ARG A 25 -8.30 -11.99 -8.74
C ARG A 25 -8.64 -11.23 -7.47
N ILE A 26 -7.98 -10.12 -7.20
CA ILE A 26 -8.39 -9.16 -6.18
C ILE A 26 -9.03 -7.97 -6.89
N THR A 27 -10.35 -7.84 -6.71
CA THR A 27 -11.16 -6.86 -7.40
C THR A 27 -11.58 -5.76 -6.43
N ARG A 28 -11.28 -4.51 -6.79
CA ARG A 28 -11.90 -3.32 -6.18
C ARG A 28 -13.21 -3.00 -6.87
N ILE A 29 -14.27 -2.76 -6.11
CA ILE A 29 -15.50 -2.13 -6.56
C ILE A 29 -15.86 -1.01 -5.60
N GLU A 30 -16.37 0.07 -6.15
CA GLU A 30 -16.66 1.29 -5.40
C GLU A 30 -17.97 1.92 -5.87
N GLY A 31 -18.40 2.94 -5.16
CA GLY A 31 -19.62 3.64 -5.47
C GLY A 31 -19.97 4.69 -4.42
N TRP A 32 -21.24 5.06 -4.40
CA TRP A 32 -21.77 5.95 -3.37
C TRP A 32 -23.21 5.57 -3.02
N VAL A 33 -23.62 5.95 -1.82
CA VAL A 33 -25.00 5.85 -1.34
C VAL A 33 -25.49 7.24 -0.93
N SER A 34 -26.79 7.49 -1.05
CA SER A 34 -27.41 8.76 -0.67
C SER A 34 -28.83 8.55 -0.14
N SER A 35 -29.22 9.25 0.93
CA SER A 35 -30.44 9.00 1.69
C SER A 35 -31.05 10.27 2.27
N HIS A 36 -32.37 10.29 2.44
CA HIS A 36 -33.06 11.31 3.22
C HIS A 36 -32.97 11.06 4.73
N GLN A 37 -32.73 9.82 5.13
CA GLN A 37 -32.53 9.41 6.52
C GLN A 37 -31.03 9.18 6.80
N PRO A 38 -30.57 9.28 8.05
CA PRO A 38 -29.21 8.92 8.43
C PRO A 38 -28.82 7.52 7.93
N ILE A 39 -27.55 7.37 7.55
CA ILE A 39 -26.98 6.10 7.10
C ILE A 39 -26.28 5.47 8.30
N ASP A 40 -27.03 4.67 9.05
CA ASP A 40 -26.55 4.01 10.28
C ASP A 40 -25.75 2.74 9.96
N SER A 41 -26.03 2.11 8.82
CA SER A 41 -25.24 0.99 8.31
C SER A 41 -25.20 0.95 6.78
N LEU A 42 -24.03 0.54 6.28
CA LEU A 42 -23.78 0.25 4.87
C LEU A 42 -23.21 -1.17 4.77
N SER A 43 -23.76 -1.98 3.88
CA SER A 43 -23.28 -3.34 3.67
C SER A 43 -23.21 -3.66 2.18
N VAL A 44 -22.16 -4.36 1.79
CA VAL A 44 -21.96 -4.82 0.41
C VAL A 44 -21.99 -6.35 0.40
N PHE A 45 -22.70 -6.92 -0.55
CA PHE A 45 -22.84 -8.36 -0.73
C PHE A 45 -22.33 -8.75 -2.11
N VAL A 46 -21.64 -9.89 -2.17
CA VAL A 46 -21.23 -10.54 -3.41
C VAL A 46 -21.90 -11.90 -3.46
N ASN A 47 -22.74 -12.13 -4.47
CA ASN A 47 -23.53 -13.35 -4.62
C ASN A 47 -24.24 -13.77 -3.32
N ARG A 48 -24.93 -12.80 -2.69
CA ARG A 48 -25.68 -12.92 -1.42
C ARG A 48 -24.83 -13.08 -0.16
N GLN A 49 -23.51 -13.17 -0.27
CA GLN A 49 -22.60 -13.23 0.87
C GLN A 49 -22.14 -11.82 1.24
N GLN A 50 -22.35 -11.43 2.51
CA GLN A 50 -21.91 -10.14 3.00
C GLN A 50 -20.38 -10.08 3.07
N LEU A 51 -19.78 -9.00 2.56
CA LEU A 51 -18.36 -8.74 2.76
C LEU A 51 -18.12 -8.18 4.16
N GLY A 52 -17.05 -8.65 4.81
CA GLY A 52 -16.72 -8.29 6.19
C GLY A 52 -16.11 -6.90 6.35
N HIS A 53 -15.62 -6.29 5.27
CA HIS A 53 -14.93 -5.00 5.28
C HIS A 53 -15.45 -4.11 4.15
N VAL A 54 -15.90 -2.90 4.52
CA VAL A 54 -16.33 -1.85 3.58
C VAL A 54 -15.73 -0.54 4.04
N ASP A 55 -14.82 0.01 3.24
CA ASP A 55 -14.26 1.32 3.52
C ASP A 55 -15.22 2.39 3.06
N THR A 56 -15.39 3.43 3.87
CA THR A 56 -16.28 4.55 3.55
C THR A 56 -15.52 5.87 3.58
N CYS A 57 -16.00 6.84 2.82
CA CYS A 57 -15.47 8.19 2.80
C CYS A 57 -16.59 9.22 2.64
N GLU A 58 -16.31 10.46 3.02
CA GLU A 58 -17.23 11.57 2.76
C GLU A 58 -17.29 11.89 1.26
N ARG A 59 -18.51 12.17 0.77
CA ARG A 59 -18.77 12.57 -0.61
C ARG A 59 -19.65 13.81 -0.64
N PRO A 60 -19.12 15.01 -0.34
CA PRO A 60 -19.92 16.24 -0.24
C PRO A 60 -20.56 16.66 -1.56
N ASP A 61 -20.06 16.14 -2.69
CA ASP A 61 -20.62 16.34 -4.02
C ASP A 61 -21.94 15.56 -4.24
N VAL A 62 -22.11 14.41 -3.59
CA VAL A 62 -23.26 13.53 -3.78
C VAL A 62 -24.57 14.13 -3.23
N PRO A 63 -24.61 14.74 -2.03
CA PRO A 63 -25.81 15.39 -1.51
C PRO A 63 -26.39 16.45 -2.45
N ALA A 64 -25.51 17.28 -3.03
CA ALA A 64 -25.90 18.32 -3.97
C ALA A 64 -26.48 17.74 -5.27
N ALA A 65 -25.86 16.69 -5.81
CA ALA A 65 -26.30 16.05 -7.04
C ALA A 65 -27.61 15.25 -6.88
N THR A 66 -27.88 14.74 -5.68
CA THR A 66 -28.99 13.81 -5.41
C THR A 66 -30.14 14.43 -4.62
N ASN A 67 -30.00 15.68 -4.17
CA ASN A 67 -30.94 16.39 -3.30
C ASN A 67 -31.27 15.62 -2.00
N ARG A 68 -30.24 15.07 -1.35
CA ARG A 68 -30.34 14.18 -0.19
C ARG A 68 -29.23 14.49 0.82
N PRO A 69 -29.55 14.76 2.09
CA PRO A 69 -28.58 15.31 3.05
C PRO A 69 -27.50 14.30 3.50
N HIS A 70 -27.76 13.00 3.45
CA HIS A 70 -26.83 11.98 3.92
C HIS A 70 -26.25 11.21 2.74
N ALA A 71 -24.92 11.19 2.61
CA ALA A 71 -24.25 10.42 1.58
C ALA A 71 -22.90 9.90 2.05
N LEU A 72 -22.50 8.74 1.52
CA LEU A 72 -21.19 8.14 1.73
C LEU A 72 -20.66 7.60 0.41
N GLY A 73 -19.38 7.83 0.15
CA GLY A 73 -18.62 7.01 -0.79
C GLY A 73 -18.25 5.70 -0.13
N TRP A 74 -18.10 4.65 -0.92
CA TRP A 74 -17.66 3.36 -0.41
C TRP A 74 -16.80 2.62 -1.42
N ASN A 75 -15.89 1.78 -0.93
CA ASN A 75 -15.20 0.79 -1.73
C ASN A 75 -15.02 -0.52 -0.97
N VAL A 76 -14.86 -1.61 -1.73
CA VAL A 76 -14.55 -2.94 -1.22
C VAL A 76 -13.51 -3.60 -2.11
N PHE A 77 -12.65 -4.39 -1.49
CA PHE A 77 -11.81 -5.36 -2.18
C PHE A 77 -12.30 -6.76 -1.85
N PHE A 78 -12.44 -7.62 -2.86
CA PHE A 78 -12.86 -9.00 -2.69
C PHE A 78 -12.22 -9.91 -3.75
N GLU A 79 -12.26 -11.21 -3.51
CA GLU A 79 -11.82 -12.22 -4.45
C GLU A 79 -13.03 -12.84 -5.17
N PRO A 80 -13.33 -12.49 -6.45
CA PRO A 80 -14.55 -12.94 -7.12
C PRO A 80 -14.72 -14.46 -7.11
N ARG A 81 -13.62 -15.22 -7.23
CA ARG A 81 -13.61 -16.69 -7.22
C ARG A 81 -14.20 -17.31 -5.97
N LYS A 82 -14.05 -16.66 -4.80
CA LYS A 82 -14.63 -17.16 -3.54
C LYS A 82 -16.16 -17.13 -3.54
N HIS A 83 -16.76 -16.33 -4.42
CA HIS A 83 -18.18 -16.05 -4.42
C HIS A 83 -18.91 -16.60 -5.64
N LEU A 84 -18.22 -17.24 -6.61
CA LEU A 84 -18.86 -17.75 -7.81
C LEU A 84 -19.91 -18.83 -7.47
N ILE A 85 -21.08 -18.72 -8.12
CA ILE A 85 -22.17 -19.71 -8.01
C ILE A 85 -22.29 -20.43 -9.36
N GLY A 86 -21.90 -21.71 -9.39
CA GLY A 86 -21.93 -22.54 -10.60
C GLY A 86 -20.77 -22.25 -11.56
N GLU A 87 -20.86 -22.80 -12.77
CA GLU A 87 -19.79 -22.68 -13.80
C GLU A 87 -19.82 -21.33 -14.52
N LEU A 88 -20.92 -20.58 -14.40
CA LEU A 88 -21.07 -19.27 -15.01
C LEU A 88 -20.34 -18.26 -14.13
N GLY A 89 -19.30 -17.62 -14.67
CA GLY A 89 -18.54 -16.55 -14.03
C GLY A 89 -19.37 -15.28 -13.81
N SER A 90 -20.49 -15.36 -13.10
CA SER A 90 -21.39 -14.23 -12.83
C SER A 90 -21.27 -13.80 -11.38
N ILE A 91 -21.11 -12.49 -11.18
CA ILE A 91 -20.99 -11.84 -9.89
C ILE A 91 -22.14 -10.85 -9.72
N LEU A 92 -23.04 -11.12 -8.78
CA LEU A 92 -24.05 -10.18 -8.31
C LEU A 92 -23.47 -9.37 -7.15
N ILE A 93 -23.53 -8.06 -7.28
CA ILE A 93 -23.16 -7.11 -6.23
C ILE A 93 -24.42 -6.43 -5.75
N GLU A 94 -24.59 -6.38 -4.45
CA GLU A 94 -25.71 -5.71 -3.81
C GLU A 94 -25.20 -4.74 -2.76
N VAL A 95 -25.80 -3.56 -2.71
CA VAL A 95 -25.52 -2.55 -1.69
C VAL A 95 -26.78 -2.37 -0.86
N ALA A 96 -26.64 -2.50 0.45
CA ALA A 96 -27.72 -2.29 1.41
C ALA A 96 -27.42 -1.12 2.33
N VAL A 97 -28.44 -0.30 2.57
CA VAL A 97 -28.42 0.82 3.52
C VAL A 97 -29.46 0.51 4.60
N ASN A 98 -29.06 0.59 5.87
CA ASN A 98 -29.92 0.34 7.02
C ASN A 98 -30.67 -1.02 6.90
N GLY A 99 -29.95 -2.06 6.48
CA GLY A 99 -30.47 -3.43 6.30
C GLY A 99 -31.29 -3.67 5.02
N SER A 100 -31.55 -2.65 4.21
CA SER A 100 -32.36 -2.77 2.99
C SER A 100 -31.50 -2.66 1.74
N VAL A 101 -31.57 -3.65 0.84
CA VAL A 101 -30.85 -3.62 -0.44
C VAL A 101 -31.43 -2.55 -1.36
N VAL A 102 -30.62 -1.55 -1.70
CA VAL A 102 -31.01 -0.37 -2.50
C VAL A 102 -30.48 -0.38 -3.92
N GLN A 103 -29.44 -1.19 -4.20
CA GLN A 103 -28.88 -1.32 -5.54
C GLN A 103 -28.35 -2.73 -5.79
N ARG A 104 -28.48 -3.17 -7.05
CA ARG A 104 -27.98 -4.46 -7.54
C ARG A 104 -27.32 -4.30 -8.90
N ARG A 105 -26.17 -4.95 -9.09
CA ARG A 105 -25.48 -5.01 -10.39
C ARG A 105 -24.88 -6.38 -10.63
N TYR A 106 -25.06 -6.88 -11.85
CA TYR A 106 -24.41 -8.10 -12.32
C TYR A 106 -23.16 -7.74 -13.11
N HIS A 107 -22.09 -8.48 -12.87
CA HIS A 107 -20.84 -8.44 -13.60
C HIS A 107 -20.50 -9.82 -14.11
N ARG A 108 -19.85 -9.89 -15.27
CA ARG A 108 -19.15 -11.11 -15.67
C ARG A 108 -17.77 -11.11 -15.04
N TYR A 109 -17.26 -12.27 -14.67
CA TYR A 109 -15.92 -12.51 -14.20
C TYR A 109 -15.19 -13.39 -15.21
N GLU A 110 -14.17 -12.83 -15.82
CA GLU A 110 -13.28 -13.48 -16.79
C GLU A 110 -11.85 -13.34 -16.28
N PRO A 111 -11.39 -14.26 -15.41
CA PRO A 111 -10.11 -14.09 -14.74
C PRO A 111 -8.96 -13.96 -15.74
N ARG A 112 -8.01 -13.08 -15.44
CA ARG A 112 -6.72 -13.08 -16.12
C ARG A 112 -6.05 -14.46 -15.98
N PRO A 113 -5.32 -14.92 -17.02
CA PRO A 113 -4.45 -16.07 -16.85
C PRO A 113 -3.37 -15.74 -15.80
N ASN A 114 -2.86 -16.78 -15.14
CA ASN A 114 -1.70 -16.60 -14.26
C ASN A 114 -0.52 -16.08 -15.07
N SER A 115 0.25 -15.16 -14.49
CA SER A 115 1.49 -14.69 -15.11
C SER A 115 2.58 -15.76 -14.91
N ALA A 116 3.29 -16.08 -16.00
CA ALA A 116 4.38 -17.06 -15.99
C ALA A 116 5.70 -16.46 -15.46
N ARG A 117 5.77 -15.14 -15.30
CA ARG A 117 6.93 -14.44 -14.74
C ARG A 117 6.89 -14.49 -13.21
N PRO A 118 8.04 -14.44 -12.52
CA PRO A 118 8.06 -14.25 -11.08
C PRO A 118 7.28 -13.00 -10.68
N ALA A 119 6.48 -13.10 -9.61
CA ALA A 119 5.80 -11.93 -9.05
C ALA A 119 6.81 -11.02 -8.34
N ILE A 120 6.66 -9.70 -8.51
CA ILE A 120 7.52 -8.73 -7.86
C ILE A 120 6.79 -8.11 -6.67
N TYR A 121 7.40 -8.23 -5.50
CA TYR A 121 6.93 -7.61 -4.27
C TYR A 121 7.77 -6.36 -4.04
N PHE A 122 7.31 -5.25 -4.60
CA PHE A 122 7.93 -3.95 -4.35
C PHE A 122 7.44 -3.42 -3.01
N MET A 123 8.25 -3.63 -1.98
CA MET A 123 7.98 -3.13 -0.65
C MET A 123 8.35 -1.65 -0.58
N HIS A 124 7.36 -0.77 -0.69
CA HIS A 124 7.56 0.65 -0.53
C HIS A 124 7.53 0.98 0.97
N ILE A 125 8.70 1.26 1.54
CA ILE A 125 8.79 1.79 2.89
C ILE A 125 8.43 3.28 2.85
N PRO A 126 7.53 3.79 3.71
CA PRO A 126 7.18 5.21 3.74
C PRO A 126 8.41 6.13 3.74
N LYS A 127 8.32 7.24 3.01
CA LYS A 127 9.38 8.27 2.88
C LYS A 127 10.68 7.84 2.19
N THR A 128 10.63 6.78 1.36
CA THR A 128 11.77 6.33 0.54
C THR A 128 11.55 6.50 -0.98
N ALA A 129 11.07 7.68 -1.41
CA ALA A 129 10.81 8.01 -2.83
C ALA A 129 9.78 7.10 -3.55
N GLY A 130 8.85 6.50 -2.80
CA GLY A 130 7.85 5.62 -3.39
C GLY A 130 6.75 6.33 -4.18
N SER A 131 6.42 7.61 -3.93
CA SER A 131 5.45 8.33 -4.77
C SER A 131 5.92 8.48 -6.21
N SER A 132 7.19 8.80 -6.41
CA SER A 132 7.84 8.83 -7.72
C SER A 132 7.85 7.47 -8.40
N THR A 133 8.25 6.44 -7.64
CA THR A 133 8.34 5.07 -8.16
C THR A 133 6.96 4.52 -8.53
N ARG A 134 5.93 4.81 -7.73
CA ARG A 134 4.53 4.44 -8.03
C ARG A 134 4.10 4.99 -9.38
N ARG A 135 4.32 6.29 -9.63
CA ARG A 135 3.92 6.91 -10.91
C ARG A 135 4.67 6.32 -12.10
N ALA A 136 5.94 6.00 -11.91
CA ALA A 136 6.71 5.32 -12.95
C ALA A 136 6.12 3.94 -13.28
N LEU A 137 5.77 3.14 -12.27
CA LEU A 137 5.12 1.84 -12.46
C LEU A 137 3.72 1.95 -13.08
N GLN A 138 2.92 2.92 -12.62
CA GLN A 138 1.57 3.18 -13.15
C GLN A 138 1.58 3.67 -14.61
N SER A 139 2.70 4.18 -15.11
CA SER A 139 2.81 4.67 -16.49
C SER A 139 2.83 3.56 -17.54
N ASP A 140 3.09 2.31 -17.13
CA ASP A 140 3.08 1.15 -18.01
C ASP A 140 1.74 0.39 -17.90
N PRO A 141 0.86 0.47 -18.91
CA PRO A 141 -0.46 -0.18 -18.87
C PRO A 141 -0.40 -1.71 -18.98
N ASP A 142 0.75 -2.28 -19.37
CA ASP A 142 0.90 -3.73 -19.49
C ASP A 142 1.21 -4.41 -18.14
N ILE A 143 1.57 -3.62 -17.11
CA ILE A 143 1.86 -4.12 -15.77
C ILE A 143 0.57 -4.17 -14.97
N TYR A 144 0.19 -5.36 -14.50
CA TYR A 144 -0.83 -5.41 -13.46
C TYR A 144 -0.21 -5.08 -12.08
N LEU A 145 -0.33 -3.81 -11.71
CA LEU A 145 0.07 -3.26 -10.42
C LEU A 145 -1.07 -3.37 -9.40
N LEU A 146 -0.88 -4.16 -8.34
CA LEU A 146 -1.75 -4.16 -7.16
C LEU A 146 -1.14 -3.26 -6.10
N GLU A 147 -1.91 -2.28 -5.63
CA GLU A 147 -1.46 -1.32 -4.65
C GLU A 147 -2.00 -1.61 -3.26
N VAL A 148 -1.09 -1.67 -2.28
CA VAL A 148 -1.39 -1.99 -0.88
C VAL A 148 -1.00 -0.80 0.00
N TYR A 149 -1.96 -0.14 0.63
CA TYR A 149 -1.72 1.02 1.49
C TYR A 149 -2.78 1.10 2.58
N HIS A 150 -2.46 1.82 3.66
CA HIS A 150 -3.38 2.05 4.78
C HIS A 150 -4.40 3.18 4.57
N GLN A 151 -4.46 3.81 3.39
CA GLN A 151 -5.34 4.96 3.13
C GLN A 151 -6.34 4.66 2.02
N TYR A 152 -7.61 5.02 2.25
CA TYR A 152 -8.68 4.95 1.26
C TYR A 152 -8.25 5.58 -0.08
N PRO A 153 -8.58 4.99 -1.25
CA PRO A 153 -9.31 3.75 -1.50
C PRO A 153 -8.39 2.53 -1.78
N CYS A 154 -7.37 2.30 -0.97
CA CYS A 154 -6.38 1.25 -1.21
C CYS A 154 -6.71 -0.06 -0.48
N LEU A 155 -6.09 -1.14 -0.93
CA LEU A 155 -6.16 -2.44 -0.26
C LEU A 155 -5.25 -2.41 0.97
N HIS A 156 -5.76 -2.78 2.13
CA HIS A 156 -5.00 -2.85 3.36
C HIS A 156 -4.33 -4.22 3.53
N GLU A 157 -3.16 -4.27 4.19
CA GLU A 157 -2.42 -5.51 4.40
C GLU A 157 -3.23 -6.55 5.20
N GLU A 158 -3.98 -6.12 6.22
CA GLU A 158 -4.80 -6.99 7.06
C GLU A 158 -5.92 -7.72 6.28
N GLN A 159 -6.37 -7.16 5.15
CA GLN A 159 -7.42 -7.78 4.33
C GLN A 159 -6.94 -9.05 3.64
N PHE A 160 -5.62 -9.26 3.49
CA PHE A 160 -5.07 -10.47 2.87
C PHE A 160 -5.39 -11.75 3.66
N ALA A 161 -5.63 -11.66 4.97
CA ALA A 161 -6.11 -12.78 5.77
C ALA A 161 -7.48 -13.32 5.30
N THR A 162 -8.23 -12.52 4.53
CA THR A 162 -9.53 -12.89 3.96
C THR A 162 -9.46 -13.45 2.55
N PHE A 163 -8.28 -13.49 1.91
CA PHE A 163 -8.08 -14.01 0.55
C PHE A 163 -7.53 -15.45 0.53
N THR A 164 -7.50 -16.11 -0.63
CA THR A 164 -6.86 -17.42 -0.78
C THR A 164 -5.34 -17.31 -0.95
N ASP A 165 -4.63 -18.43 -0.80
CA ASP A 165 -3.19 -18.54 -1.06
C ASP A 165 -2.80 -18.34 -2.54
N GLY A 166 -3.78 -18.22 -3.44
CA GLY A 166 -3.57 -17.95 -4.87
C GLY A 166 -4.15 -16.59 -5.29
N ALA A 167 -4.47 -15.71 -4.35
CA ALA A 167 -5.11 -14.44 -4.65
C ALA A 167 -4.22 -13.46 -5.42
N LEU A 168 -2.89 -13.63 -5.34
CA LEU A 168 -1.91 -12.81 -6.05
C LEU A 168 -1.34 -13.47 -7.33
N ASP A 169 -1.88 -14.63 -7.74
CA ASP A 169 -1.32 -15.40 -8.87
C ASP A 169 -1.40 -14.70 -10.23
N ASP A 170 -2.26 -13.71 -10.40
CA ASP A 170 -2.37 -12.91 -11.63
C ASP A 170 -1.67 -11.55 -11.55
N VAL A 171 -1.17 -11.16 -10.36
CA VAL A 171 -0.56 -9.84 -10.12
C VAL A 171 0.91 -9.85 -10.55
N ASP A 172 1.31 -8.90 -11.38
CA ASP A 172 2.73 -8.78 -11.79
C ASP A 172 3.55 -8.11 -10.69
N ILE A 173 3.02 -7.03 -10.10
CA ILE A 173 3.71 -6.26 -9.06
C ILE A 173 2.75 -5.94 -7.92
N VAL A 174 3.12 -6.31 -6.68
CA VAL A 174 2.48 -5.82 -5.45
C VAL A 174 3.32 -4.65 -4.92
N PHE A 175 2.72 -3.46 -4.84
CA PHE A 175 3.41 -2.23 -4.49
C PHE A 175 2.74 -1.51 -3.33
N GLY A 176 3.51 -1.03 -2.37
CA GLY A 176 3.00 -0.12 -1.34
C GLY A 176 3.51 -0.42 0.06
N HIS A 177 2.76 0.03 1.07
CA HIS A 177 3.12 -0.03 2.48
C HIS A 177 2.63 -1.34 3.08
N TYR A 178 3.48 -2.36 3.06
CA TYR A 178 3.20 -3.67 3.66
C TYR A 178 4.47 -4.29 4.21
N MET A 179 4.30 -5.15 5.22
CA MET A 179 5.41 -5.87 5.84
C MET A 179 5.83 -7.08 4.99
N TYR A 180 7.06 -7.56 5.19
CA TYR A 180 7.51 -8.79 4.51
C TYR A 180 6.56 -9.96 4.79
N GLY A 181 6.10 -10.65 3.74
CA GLY A 181 5.26 -11.85 3.87
C GLY A 181 4.15 -12.02 2.84
N LEU A 182 3.75 -10.97 2.12
CA LEU A 182 2.64 -11.05 1.15
C LEU A 182 2.82 -12.08 0.04
N HIS A 183 4.05 -12.52 -0.25
CA HIS A 183 4.32 -13.60 -1.20
C HIS A 183 3.65 -14.93 -0.86
N ARG A 184 3.27 -15.14 0.41
CA ARG A 184 2.56 -16.34 0.84
C ARG A 184 1.15 -16.47 0.23
N HIS A 185 0.60 -15.39 -0.31
CA HIS A 185 -0.68 -15.38 -1.03
C HIS A 185 -0.53 -15.62 -2.54
N SER A 186 0.62 -16.14 -2.99
CA SER A 186 0.80 -16.69 -4.34
C SER A 186 1.63 -17.98 -4.32
N GLY A 187 1.30 -18.90 -5.21
CA GLY A 187 2.13 -20.08 -5.49
C GLY A 187 3.27 -19.82 -6.49
N ARG A 188 3.43 -18.58 -6.98
CA ARG A 188 4.43 -18.22 -7.99
C ARG A 188 5.82 -18.04 -7.40
N ALA A 189 6.83 -18.27 -8.23
CA ALA A 189 8.16 -17.74 -7.95
C ALA A 189 8.06 -16.22 -7.72
N HIS A 190 8.86 -15.69 -6.80
CA HIS A 190 8.78 -14.29 -6.43
C HIS A 190 10.15 -13.67 -6.17
N ARG A 191 10.19 -12.35 -6.20
CA ARG A 191 11.33 -11.54 -5.75
C ARG A 191 10.83 -10.32 -5.03
N TYR A 192 11.51 -9.95 -3.95
CA TYR A 192 11.32 -8.66 -3.31
C TYR A 192 12.25 -7.61 -3.90
N VAL A 193 11.73 -6.39 -3.97
CA VAL A 193 12.48 -5.19 -4.34
C VAL A 193 12.09 -4.07 -3.39
N SER A 194 13.03 -3.20 -3.01
CA SER A 194 12.71 -2.03 -2.20
C SER A 194 13.66 -0.87 -2.48
N ILE A 195 13.33 0.30 -1.92
CA ILE A 195 14.23 1.44 -1.81
C ILE A 195 14.23 1.83 -0.34
N VAL A 196 15.42 1.91 0.26
CA VAL A 196 15.62 2.39 1.63
C VAL A 196 16.24 3.78 1.62
N ARG A 197 16.38 4.39 2.78
CA ARG A 197 17.03 5.68 2.98
C ARG A 197 17.95 5.58 4.18
N ASP A 198 18.98 6.41 4.23
CA ASP A 198 19.78 6.56 5.45
C ASP A 198 18.85 6.69 6.67
N PRO A 199 19.04 5.90 7.74
CA PRO A 199 18.09 5.84 8.85
C PRO A 199 17.86 7.18 9.56
N VAL A 200 18.88 8.04 9.62
CA VAL A 200 18.77 9.36 10.26
C VAL A 200 17.96 10.29 9.36
N ASP A 201 18.28 10.34 8.08
CA ASP A 201 17.54 11.13 7.11
C ASP A 201 16.09 10.64 6.93
N HIS A 202 15.86 9.34 7.09
CA HIS A 202 14.55 8.72 7.10
C HIS A 202 13.72 9.15 8.30
N ALA A 203 14.27 9.06 9.52
CA ALA A 203 13.64 9.53 10.75
C ALA A 203 13.24 11.01 10.67
N ILE A 204 14.15 11.88 10.19
CA ILE A 204 13.87 13.30 9.95
C ILE A 204 12.72 13.47 8.96
N SER A 205 12.72 12.72 7.87
CA SER A 205 11.68 12.83 6.84
C SER A 205 10.30 12.38 7.32
N CYS A 206 10.24 11.33 8.15
CA CYS A 206 9.01 10.89 8.81
C CYS A 206 8.49 11.97 9.76
N TYR A 207 9.35 12.49 10.66
CA TYR A 207 9.00 13.56 11.59
C TYR A 207 8.41 14.79 10.87
N LEU A 208 9.12 15.32 9.87
CA LEU A 208 8.68 16.50 9.13
C LEU A 208 7.40 16.24 8.35
N TYR A 209 7.22 15.03 7.80
CA TYR A 209 5.99 14.65 7.11
C TYR A 209 4.80 14.59 8.06
N MET A 210 4.97 13.97 9.23
CA MET A 210 3.92 13.93 10.27
C MET A 210 3.57 15.34 10.76
N LYS A 211 4.56 16.20 10.97
CA LYS A 211 4.37 17.56 11.47
C LYS A 211 3.70 18.49 10.46
N TYR A 212 4.18 18.52 9.22
CA TYR A 212 3.80 19.56 8.25
C TYR A 212 2.78 19.11 7.21
N VAL A 213 2.73 17.81 6.90
CA VAL A 213 1.83 17.28 5.85
C VAL A 213 0.62 16.60 6.47
N ILE A 214 0.84 15.61 7.32
CA ILE A 214 -0.26 14.92 8.04
C ILE A 214 -0.85 15.84 9.11
N LYS A 215 0.00 16.67 9.73
CA LYS A 215 -0.35 17.51 10.89
C LYS A 215 -0.88 16.68 12.05
N ASP A 216 -0.18 15.58 12.35
CA ASP A 216 -0.46 14.78 13.54
C ASP A 216 -0.34 15.67 14.78
N GLU A 217 -1.44 15.84 15.52
CA GLU A 217 -1.54 16.76 16.66
C GLU A 217 -0.47 16.49 17.71
N ARG A 218 -0.10 15.21 17.92
CA ARG A 218 0.91 14.79 18.89
C ARG A 218 2.30 15.30 18.49
N ILE A 219 2.60 15.26 17.19
CA ILE A 219 3.88 15.70 16.63
C ILE A 219 3.94 17.23 16.49
N VAL A 220 2.82 17.87 16.11
CA VAL A 220 2.71 19.33 16.02
C VAL A 220 2.90 19.98 17.38
N ALA A 221 2.46 19.34 18.46
CA ALA A 221 2.68 19.81 19.82
C ALA A 221 4.15 19.75 20.28
N CYS A 222 4.99 18.94 19.62
CA CYS A 222 6.41 18.84 19.96
C CYS A 222 7.21 20.03 19.42
N SER A 223 8.07 20.58 20.28
CA SER A 223 8.94 21.71 19.97
C SER A 223 10.04 21.39 18.95
N SER A 224 10.45 20.12 18.86
CA SER A 224 11.52 19.64 17.98
C SER A 224 11.40 18.13 17.71
N ILE A 225 12.25 17.62 16.81
CA ILE A 225 12.38 16.17 16.58
C ILE A 225 12.84 15.43 17.84
N PHE A 226 13.72 16.03 18.64
CA PHE A 226 14.22 15.40 19.88
C PHE A 226 13.11 15.24 20.92
N ASP A 227 12.24 16.25 21.03
CA ASP A 227 11.06 16.22 21.87
C ASP A 227 10.09 15.11 21.43
N ALA A 228 9.84 15.01 20.12
CA ALA A 228 9.01 13.94 19.56
C ALA A 228 9.58 12.54 19.85
N PHE A 229 10.87 12.30 19.61
CA PHE A 229 11.49 10.98 19.85
C PHE A 229 11.60 10.60 21.33
N ALA A 230 11.65 11.61 22.22
CA ALA A 230 11.65 11.38 23.66
C ALA A 230 10.26 11.03 24.20
N ASN A 231 9.22 11.69 23.69
CA ASN A 231 7.89 11.69 24.31
C ASN A 231 6.81 10.94 23.53
N ILE A 232 7.04 10.63 22.25
CA ILE A 232 6.08 9.93 21.40
C ILE A 232 6.57 8.51 21.14
N ASP A 233 5.78 7.53 21.55
CA ASP A 233 6.01 6.12 21.24
C ASP A 233 5.29 5.78 19.93
N ASP A 234 5.97 6.02 18.82
CA ASP A 234 5.46 5.74 17.47
C ASP A 234 6.41 4.78 16.75
N VAL A 235 5.85 3.75 16.11
CA VAL A 235 6.64 2.72 15.40
C VAL A 235 7.48 3.30 14.27
N THR A 236 7.10 4.46 13.71
CA THR A 236 7.88 5.19 12.69
C THR A 236 9.22 5.70 13.19
N PHE A 237 9.40 5.79 14.51
CA PHE A 237 10.61 6.26 15.17
C PHE A 237 11.45 5.14 15.80
N ASP A 238 11.10 3.88 15.58
CA ASP A 238 11.82 2.71 16.10
C ASP A 238 12.15 1.70 14.99
N ASN A 239 13.38 1.76 14.49
CA ASN A 239 13.97 0.85 13.51
C ASN A 239 12.99 0.44 12.39
N TYR A 240 12.41 1.46 11.74
CA TYR A 240 11.28 1.31 10.84
C TYR A 240 11.60 0.43 9.61
N THR A 241 12.80 0.56 9.05
CA THR A 241 13.20 -0.24 7.89
C THR A 241 13.34 -1.72 8.27
N THR A 242 13.97 -1.99 9.43
CA THR A 242 14.10 -3.34 9.98
C THR A 242 12.74 -3.98 10.19
N ARG A 243 11.77 -3.21 10.68
CA ARG A 243 10.39 -3.69 10.89
C ARG A 243 9.75 -4.22 9.62
N TYR A 244 9.82 -3.46 8.54
CA TYR A 244 9.27 -3.81 7.22
C TYR A 244 9.93 -5.08 6.69
N LEU A 245 11.26 -5.09 6.65
CA LEU A 245 12.03 -6.19 6.08
C LEU A 245 11.95 -7.47 6.93
N ALA A 246 11.72 -7.37 8.25
CA ALA A 246 11.51 -8.51 9.14
C ALA A 246 10.10 -9.10 9.06
N GLY A 247 9.11 -8.36 8.56
CA GLY A 247 7.71 -8.77 8.63
C GLY A 247 7.08 -8.55 10.01
N TYR A 248 7.48 -7.49 10.74
CA TYR A 248 7.20 -7.33 12.17
C TYR A 248 6.25 -6.16 12.50
N ALA A 249 4.99 -6.27 12.07
CA ALA A 249 3.95 -5.26 12.33
C ALA A 249 3.63 -5.06 13.83
N ASP A 250 3.30 -3.82 14.20
CA ASP A 250 2.54 -3.42 15.40
C ASP A 250 3.04 -3.87 16.79
N GLN A 251 4.29 -4.28 16.89
CA GLN A 251 4.94 -4.62 18.15
C GLN A 251 5.85 -3.48 18.64
N PRO A 252 5.93 -3.23 19.96
CA PRO A 252 6.43 -1.96 20.49
C PRO A 252 7.91 -1.70 20.22
N LYS A 253 8.76 -2.72 20.12
CA LYS A 253 10.21 -2.54 19.90
C LYS A 253 10.81 -3.57 18.96
N VAL A 254 11.68 -3.10 18.09
CA VAL A 254 12.56 -3.93 17.26
C VAL A 254 13.81 -4.30 18.08
N GLY A 255 14.08 -5.60 18.20
CA GLY A 255 15.28 -6.11 18.85
C GLY A 255 16.21 -6.87 17.89
N PRO A 256 17.27 -7.49 18.44
CA PRO A 256 18.23 -8.27 17.65
C PRO A 256 17.58 -9.37 16.81
N ALA A 257 16.56 -10.06 17.33
CA ALA A 257 15.86 -11.11 16.60
C ALA A 257 15.19 -10.61 15.30
N GLN A 258 14.57 -9.42 15.35
CA GLN A 258 13.97 -8.79 14.17
C GLN A 258 15.04 -8.33 13.17
N PHE A 259 16.15 -7.80 13.65
CA PHE A 259 17.29 -7.46 12.80
C PHE A 259 17.83 -8.68 12.04
N GLU A 260 18.05 -9.80 12.74
CA GLU A 260 18.50 -11.04 12.09
C GLU A 260 17.46 -11.58 11.11
N MET A 261 16.17 -11.47 11.43
CA MET A 261 15.09 -11.85 10.50
C MET A 261 15.08 -10.97 9.25
N ALA A 262 15.20 -9.65 9.40
CA ALA A 262 15.28 -8.72 8.28
C ALA A 262 16.48 -9.08 7.38
N LEU A 263 17.67 -9.29 7.97
CA LEU A 263 18.86 -9.64 7.22
C LEU A 263 18.69 -10.96 6.46
N LYS A 264 18.13 -11.97 7.11
CA LYS A 264 17.82 -13.26 6.49
C LYS A 264 16.84 -13.11 5.32
N ASN A 265 15.79 -12.31 5.47
CA ASN A 265 14.82 -12.08 4.39
C ASN A 265 15.48 -11.35 3.21
N VAL A 266 16.31 -10.34 3.50
CA VAL A 266 17.14 -9.65 2.49
C VAL A 266 18.00 -10.64 1.72
N ASP A 267 18.68 -11.56 2.42
CA ASP A 267 19.59 -12.52 1.80
C ASP A 267 18.88 -13.59 0.94
N ASN A 268 17.67 -13.99 1.32
CA ASN A 268 16.97 -15.09 0.65
C ASN A 268 16.11 -14.62 -0.53
N ASP A 269 15.41 -13.49 -0.39
CA ASP A 269 14.28 -13.18 -1.28
C ASP A 269 14.39 -11.84 -2.01
N PHE A 270 15.22 -10.91 -1.53
CA PHE A 270 15.39 -9.62 -2.18
C PHE A 270 16.33 -9.72 -3.37
N ALA A 271 15.82 -9.43 -4.55
CA ALA A 271 16.65 -9.27 -5.74
C ALA A 271 17.46 -7.97 -5.70
N PHE A 272 16.89 -6.93 -5.11
CA PHE A 272 17.52 -5.61 -5.04
C PHE A 272 16.93 -4.74 -3.95
N ILE A 273 17.79 -3.95 -3.31
CA ILE A 273 17.38 -2.84 -2.46
C ILE A 273 18.21 -1.62 -2.85
N GLY A 274 17.54 -0.62 -3.41
CA GLY A 274 18.14 0.66 -3.76
C GLY A 274 18.17 1.63 -2.58
N THR A 275 18.79 2.80 -2.78
CA THR A 275 18.79 3.87 -1.78
C THR A 275 18.28 5.19 -2.36
N VAL A 276 17.60 6.00 -1.54
CA VAL A 276 17.14 7.33 -1.94
C VAL A 276 18.31 8.24 -2.35
N GLU A 277 19.46 8.09 -1.69
CA GLU A 277 20.67 8.87 -1.99
C GLU A 277 21.20 8.61 -3.41
N ASN A 278 20.92 7.41 -3.95
CA ASN A 278 21.25 7.01 -5.32
C ASN A 278 19.97 6.70 -6.10
N TYR A 279 18.92 7.52 -5.96
CA TYR A 279 17.59 7.21 -6.49
C TYR A 279 17.58 6.93 -8.00
N LYS A 280 18.33 7.72 -8.78
CA LYS A 280 18.43 7.52 -10.23
C LYS A 280 18.95 6.12 -10.57
N GLN A 281 20.08 5.72 -9.97
CA GLN A 281 20.69 4.41 -10.16
C GLN A 281 19.79 3.29 -9.60
N SER A 282 19.10 3.56 -8.50
CA SER A 282 18.12 2.63 -7.92
C SER A 282 16.97 2.39 -8.89
N LEU A 283 16.45 3.43 -9.54
CA LEU A 283 15.39 3.32 -10.53
C LEU A 283 15.86 2.62 -11.81
N GLU A 284 17.09 2.88 -12.27
CA GLU A 284 17.73 2.17 -13.40
C GLU A 284 17.87 0.67 -13.10
N ALA A 285 18.29 0.32 -11.88
CA ALA A 285 18.38 -1.06 -11.40
C ALA A 285 17.01 -1.76 -11.35
N ILE A 286 16.00 -1.07 -10.82
CA ILE A 286 14.62 -1.57 -10.78
C ILE A 286 14.09 -1.77 -12.21
N SER A 287 14.29 -0.78 -13.09
CA SER A 287 13.92 -0.83 -14.51
C SER A 287 14.49 -2.08 -15.20
N PHE A 288 15.78 -2.37 -14.98
CA PHE A 288 16.39 -3.59 -15.48
C PHE A 288 15.74 -4.85 -14.89
N TYR A 289 15.56 -4.92 -13.56
CA TYR A 289 14.96 -6.09 -12.91
C TYR A 289 13.54 -6.38 -13.39
N LEU A 290 12.78 -5.33 -13.70
CA LEU A 290 11.43 -5.43 -14.27
C LEU A 290 11.44 -5.72 -15.77
N GLY A 291 12.57 -5.51 -16.46
CA GLY A 291 12.66 -5.56 -17.92
C GLY A 291 11.81 -4.48 -18.60
N LYS A 292 11.65 -3.33 -17.95
CA LYS A 292 10.75 -2.24 -18.36
C LYS A 292 11.42 -0.90 -18.10
N GLU A 293 11.47 -0.03 -19.11
CA GLU A 293 11.98 1.33 -18.93
C GLU A 293 11.02 2.14 -18.05
N LEU A 294 11.52 2.56 -16.89
CA LEU A 294 10.77 3.40 -15.96
C LEU A 294 11.11 4.89 -16.16
N PRO A 295 10.12 5.78 -16.31
CA PRO A 295 10.38 7.20 -16.43
C PRO A 295 10.97 7.75 -15.13
N HIS A 296 12.00 8.57 -15.25
CA HIS A 296 12.65 9.20 -14.11
C HIS A 296 11.94 10.51 -13.74
N HIS A 297 11.14 10.49 -12.67
CA HIS A 297 10.51 11.66 -12.07
C HIS A 297 10.82 11.71 -10.57
N ILE A 298 11.08 12.89 -10.00
CA ILE A 298 11.32 13.05 -8.56
C ILE A 298 10.19 13.88 -7.94
N ASP A 299 9.56 13.33 -6.91
CA ASP A 299 8.48 13.94 -6.15
C ASP A 299 8.86 14.07 -4.68
N ASN A 300 9.17 15.29 -4.28
CA ASN A 300 9.40 15.62 -2.89
C ASN A 300 8.08 16.03 -2.24
N VAL A 301 7.46 15.08 -1.53
CA VAL A 301 6.17 15.30 -0.85
C VAL A 301 6.34 16.12 0.44
N THR A 302 7.48 16.00 1.12
CA THR A 302 7.76 16.83 2.31
C THR A 302 8.26 18.20 1.85
N PRO A 303 7.62 19.31 2.24
CA PRO A 303 8.08 20.64 1.87
C PRO A 303 9.42 20.97 2.55
N ALA A 304 10.20 21.84 1.92
CA ALA A 304 11.32 22.49 2.61
C ALA A 304 10.78 23.33 3.77
N SER A 305 11.50 23.36 4.89
CA SER A 305 11.13 24.15 6.06
C SER A 305 12.37 24.73 6.74
N ASP A 306 12.17 25.84 7.47
CA ASP A 306 13.23 26.45 8.28
C ASP A 306 13.74 25.48 9.35
N GLU A 307 12.85 24.66 9.91
CA GLU A 307 13.21 23.60 10.85
C GLU A 307 14.16 22.59 10.19
N MET A 308 13.84 22.11 8.97
CA MET A 308 14.72 21.20 8.24
C MET A 308 16.10 21.81 7.96
N ALA A 309 16.15 23.10 7.63
CA ALA A 309 17.40 23.81 7.35
C ALA A 309 18.24 24.05 8.63
N ALA A 310 17.60 24.15 9.80
CA ALA A 310 18.26 24.41 11.07
C ALA A 310 18.75 23.13 11.78
N LEU A 311 18.35 21.94 11.34
CA LEU A 311 18.75 20.67 11.96
C LEU A 311 20.24 20.37 11.74
N ASP A 312 20.98 20.15 12.83
CA ASP A 312 22.29 19.51 12.79
C ASP A 312 22.11 17.99 12.70
N LYS A 313 22.38 17.43 11.52
CA LYS A 313 22.26 15.99 11.28
C LYS A 313 23.16 15.16 12.19
N SER A 314 24.31 15.68 12.61
CA SER A 314 25.24 14.96 13.48
C SER A 314 24.65 14.82 14.89
N GLU A 315 24.03 15.90 15.39
CA GLU A 315 23.31 15.87 16.67
C GLU A 315 22.11 14.92 16.59
N VAL A 316 21.35 14.95 15.50
CA VAL A 316 20.22 14.03 15.30
C VAL A 316 20.71 12.58 15.27
N ALA A 317 21.79 12.29 14.53
CA ALA A 317 22.36 10.95 14.47
C ALA A 317 22.79 10.46 15.85
N GLU A 318 23.49 11.29 16.64
CA GLU A 318 23.93 10.94 17.99
C GLU A 318 22.76 10.65 18.93
N ARG A 319 21.78 11.57 18.99
CA ARG A 319 20.69 11.48 19.97
C ARG A 319 19.65 10.42 19.61
N LEU A 320 19.47 10.12 18.32
CA LEU A 320 18.52 9.10 17.86
C LEU A 320 19.15 7.72 17.69
N GLN A 321 20.48 7.58 17.80
CA GLN A 321 21.19 6.31 17.64
C GLN A 321 20.56 5.14 18.42
N PRO A 322 20.14 5.29 19.70
CA PRO A 322 19.58 4.16 20.46
C PRO A 322 18.26 3.62 19.88
N ARG A 323 17.49 4.47 19.18
CA ARG A 323 16.21 4.13 18.54
C ARG A 323 16.39 3.59 17.11
N LEU A 324 17.57 3.79 16.52
CA LEU A 324 17.88 3.46 15.13
C LEU A 324 18.99 2.41 14.98
N VAL A 325 19.44 1.80 16.08
CA VAL A 325 20.62 0.92 16.11
C VAL A 325 20.55 -0.24 15.11
N HIS A 326 19.36 -0.82 14.89
CA HIS A 326 19.18 -1.94 13.97
C HIS A 326 19.05 -1.45 12.53
N ASP A 327 18.37 -0.32 12.30
CA ASP A 327 18.30 0.28 10.97
C ASP A 327 19.67 0.74 10.47
N LEU A 328 20.51 1.32 11.34
CA LEU A 328 21.88 1.72 10.99
C LEU A 328 22.72 0.52 10.54
N LYS A 329 22.67 -0.58 11.29
CA LYS A 329 23.37 -1.83 10.93
C LYS A 329 22.82 -2.44 9.65
N LEU A 330 21.50 -2.46 9.51
CA LEU A 330 20.82 -3.05 8.36
C LEU A 330 21.09 -2.25 7.08
N TYR A 331 21.04 -0.92 7.16
CA TYR A 331 21.37 -0.03 6.04
C TYR A 331 22.81 -0.23 5.56
N GLN A 332 23.78 -0.32 6.49
CA GLN A 332 25.16 -0.63 6.13
C GLN A 332 25.28 -2.00 5.43
N ALA A 333 24.60 -3.02 5.96
CA ALA A 333 24.58 -4.36 5.40
C ALA A 333 23.94 -4.40 4.00
N ILE A 334 22.90 -3.60 3.77
CA ILE A 334 22.23 -3.41 2.46
C ILE A 334 23.17 -2.73 1.48
N CYS A 335 23.81 -1.62 1.85
CA CYS A 335 24.76 -0.90 1.00
C CYS A 335 25.96 -1.76 0.59
N GLN A 336 26.37 -2.72 1.42
CA GLN A 336 27.41 -3.69 1.08
C GLN A 336 26.93 -4.75 0.08
N ARG A 337 25.68 -5.21 0.20
CA ARG A 337 25.08 -6.20 -0.70
C ARG A 337 24.71 -5.63 -2.07
N PHE A 338 24.17 -4.42 -2.06
CA PHE A 338 23.65 -3.71 -3.21
C PHE A 338 24.32 -2.33 -3.33
N PRO A 339 25.64 -2.27 -3.63
CA PRO A 339 26.32 -0.99 -3.81
C PRO A 339 25.66 -0.18 -4.94
N GLY A 340 25.79 1.15 -4.91
CA GLY A 340 25.14 2.03 -5.90
C GLY A 340 25.56 1.78 -7.36
N ASN A 341 26.65 1.03 -7.58
CA ASN A 341 27.12 0.58 -8.89
C ASN A 341 26.90 -0.93 -9.15
N TYR A 342 26.18 -1.63 -8.25
CA TYR A 342 25.91 -3.07 -8.28
C TYR A 342 25.52 -3.55 -9.68
N PHE A 343 24.66 -2.77 -10.33
CA PHE A 343 24.17 -3.07 -11.66
C PHE A 343 25.21 -2.99 -12.78
N PHE A 344 26.08 -1.98 -12.72
CA PHE A 344 27.11 -1.77 -13.74
C PHE A 344 28.25 -2.79 -13.62
N GLN A 345 28.48 -3.34 -12.43
CA GLN A 345 29.47 -4.40 -12.22
C GLN A 345 28.94 -5.78 -12.62
N ALA A 346 27.67 -6.09 -12.30
CA ALA A 346 27.06 -7.38 -12.65
C ALA A 346 26.86 -7.56 -14.17
N THR A 347 26.46 -6.50 -14.88
CA THR A 347 26.29 -6.53 -16.35
C THR A 347 27.63 -6.58 -17.11
N ALA A 348 28.69 -5.95 -16.57
CA ALA A 348 30.02 -6.06 -17.14
C ALA A 348 30.60 -7.49 -17.05
N GLN A 349 30.21 -8.26 -16.04
CA GLN A 349 30.63 -9.66 -15.88
C GLN A 349 29.82 -10.62 -16.77
N SER A 350 28.53 -10.34 -17.04
CA SER A 350 27.70 -11.17 -17.92
C SER A 350 27.96 -10.97 -19.42
N HIS A 351 28.54 -9.84 -19.83
CA HIS A 351 28.93 -9.57 -21.22
C HIS A 351 30.40 -9.92 -21.55
N ALA A 352 31.20 -10.28 -20.54
CA ALA A 352 32.59 -10.69 -20.70
C ALA A 352 32.79 -12.23 -20.65
N GLY A 353 31.70 -13.00 -20.58
CA GLY A 353 31.69 -14.47 -20.45
C GLY A 353 31.16 -15.19 -21.67
#